data_AF-A0A7S1BP76-F1
#
_entry.id   AF-A0A7S1BP76-F1
#
_cell.length_a   1.000
_cell.length_b   1.000
_cell.length_c   1.000
_cell.angle_alpha   90.00
_cell.angle_beta   90.00
_cell.angle_gamma   90.00
#
_symmetry.space_group_name_H-M   'P 1'
#
loop_
_entity.id
_entity.type
_entity.pdbx_description
1 polymer ?
#
loop_
_entity_poly.entity_id
_entity_poly.type
_entity_poly.pdbx_seq_one_letter_code
_entity_poly.pdbx_strand_id
1 'polypeptide(L)'
;ALNEWDPALSGGISWREKIDSQRGAVLATEIKNNSCKVAKWTAQSILSGADQMKVGFVSRTNRTNAYDHAIIGTQFYRPVDLAMQTAMSVQNIWGIIKMLVDIMMAKPEGKYVLMRDPNRPVVRIYTVPPNTFEDDDGDDDSEEEAPAAAGQ
;
A
#
# COMPACT_ATOMS: atom_id res chain seq x y z
N ALA A 1 7.06 6.03 4.95
CA ALA A 1 7.00 6.54 6.35
C ALA A 1 5.69 6.07 6.99
N LEU A 2 5.71 5.73 8.28
CA LEU A 2 4.50 5.50 9.06
C LEU A 2 3.86 6.83 9.44
N ASN A 3 2.53 6.85 9.51
CA ASN A 3 1.75 8.05 9.74
C ASN A 3 0.73 7.87 10.88
N GLU A 4 0.69 8.82 11.81
CA GLU A 4 -0.29 8.92 12.90
C GLU A 4 -1.24 10.08 12.61
N TRP A 5 -2.55 9.81 12.64
CA TRP A 5 -3.60 10.81 12.34
C TRP A 5 -4.36 11.21 13.61
N ASP A 6 -5.06 10.28 14.25
CA ASP A 6 -5.68 10.45 15.57
C ASP A 6 -5.48 9.16 16.39
N PRO A 7 -4.62 9.19 17.43
CA PRO A 7 -4.34 8.01 18.25
C PRO A 7 -5.56 7.48 18.98
N ALA A 8 -6.50 8.35 19.37
CA ALA A 8 -7.67 7.97 20.14
C ALA A 8 -8.66 7.17 19.29
N LEU A 9 -8.80 7.53 18.01
CA LEU A 9 -9.71 6.86 17.08
C LEU A 9 -9.07 5.64 16.42
N SER A 10 -7.75 5.63 16.24
CA SER A 10 -7.04 4.50 15.65
C SER A 10 -6.81 3.33 16.63
N GLY A 11 -7.29 3.44 17.87
CA GLY A 11 -6.97 2.50 18.96
C GLY A 11 -5.46 2.42 19.22
N GLY A 12 -4.76 3.53 18.95
CA GLY A 12 -3.31 3.61 18.93
C GLY A 12 -2.72 4.19 20.21
N ILE A 13 -1.41 4.03 20.34
CA ILE A 13 -0.61 4.68 21.37
C ILE A 13 -0.23 6.06 20.84
N SER A 14 -0.30 7.13 21.65
CA SER A 14 0.20 8.43 21.21
C SER A 14 1.73 8.40 21.03
N TRP A 15 2.20 8.60 19.80
CA TRP A 15 3.62 8.54 19.48
C TRP A 15 4.39 9.67 20.16
N ARG A 16 3.84 10.88 20.25
CA ARG A 16 4.51 12.02 20.89
C ARG A 16 4.93 11.75 22.33
N GLU A 17 4.15 10.94 23.04
CA GLU A 17 4.45 10.58 24.43
C GLU A 17 5.34 9.35 24.54
N LYS A 18 5.21 8.40 23.60
CA LYS A 18 5.74 7.03 23.77
C LYS A 18 6.86 6.66 22.82
N ILE A 19 7.15 7.46 21.79
CA ILE A 19 8.18 7.13 20.79
C ILE A 19 9.57 7.01 21.40
N ASP A 20 9.88 7.73 22.49
CA ASP A 20 11.21 7.63 23.12
C ASP A 20 11.26 6.57 24.21
N SER A 21 10.22 6.48 25.03
CA SER A 21 10.17 5.52 26.14
C SER A 21 9.77 4.10 25.73
N GLN A 22 8.98 3.93 24.67
CA GLN A 22 8.31 2.66 24.32
C GLN A 22 8.32 2.41 22.80
N ARG A 23 9.49 2.56 22.17
CA ARG A 23 9.70 2.36 20.72
C ARG A 23 9.12 1.06 20.18
N GLY A 24 9.37 -0.05 20.88
CA GLY A 24 8.89 -1.36 20.48
C GLY A 24 7.36 -1.49 20.52
N ALA A 25 6.70 -0.89 21.51
CA ALA A 25 5.24 -0.93 21.63
C ALA A 25 4.58 -0.11 20.51
N VAL A 26 5.13 1.07 20.19
CA VAL A 26 4.67 1.88 19.06
C VAL A 26 4.79 1.09 17.75
N LEU A 27 5.95 0.49 17.48
CA LEU A 27 6.15 -0.31 16.27
C LEU A 27 5.23 -1.54 16.23
N ALA A 28 5.03 -2.24 17.35
CA ALA A 28 4.17 -3.42 17.41
C ALA A 28 2.71 -3.09 17.09
N THR A 29 2.20 -1.98 17.63
CA THR A 29 0.86 -1.46 17.28
C THR A 29 0.78 -1.13 15.79
N GLU A 30 1.82 -0.53 15.22
CA GLU A 30 1.86 -0.22 13.80
C GLU A 30 1.93 -1.45 12.90
N ILE A 31 2.72 -2.46 13.28
CA ILE A 31 2.77 -3.74 12.56
C ILE A 31 1.39 -4.41 12.60
N LYS A 32 0.69 -4.36 13.73
CA LYS A 32 -0.67 -4.92 13.85
C LYS A 32 -1.66 -4.21 12.94
N ASN A 33 -1.67 -2.88 12.95
CA ASN A 33 -2.66 -2.07 12.22
C ASN A 33 -2.33 -1.94 10.72
N ASN A 34 -1.06 -2.03 10.35
CA ASN A 34 -0.56 -1.75 9.01
C ASN A 34 0.27 -2.92 8.43
N SER A 35 0.00 -4.15 8.85
CA SER A 35 0.81 -5.35 8.53
C SER A 35 1.15 -5.48 7.04
N CYS A 36 0.15 -5.38 6.16
CA CYS A 36 0.36 -5.48 4.71
C CYS A 36 1.22 -4.33 4.14
N LYS A 37 1.09 -3.12 4.68
CA LYS A 37 1.88 -1.95 4.25
C LYS A 37 3.35 -2.15 4.60
N VAL A 38 3.62 -2.53 5.85
CA VAL A 38 4.99 -2.79 6.32
C VAL A 38 5.60 -3.98 5.58
N ALA A 39 4.86 -5.08 5.43
CA ALA A 39 5.32 -6.27 4.71
C ALA A 39 5.74 -5.95 3.26
N LYS A 40 4.96 -5.13 2.54
CA LYS A 40 5.32 -4.70 1.18
C LYS A 40 6.63 -3.89 1.14
N TRP A 41 6.81 -2.93 2.04
CA TRP A 41 8.04 -2.14 2.12
C TRP A 41 9.26 -3.01 2.46
N THR A 42 9.10 -3.94 3.40
CA THR A 42 10.16 -4.88 3.77
C THR A 42 10.51 -5.80 2.61
N ALA A 43 9.52 -6.37 1.92
CA ALA A 43 9.75 -7.20 0.75
C ALA A 43 10.46 -6.42 -0.37
N GLN A 44 10.06 -5.19 -0.65
CA GLN A 44 10.73 -4.30 -1.61
C GLN A 44 12.19 -4.05 -1.22
N SER A 45 12.45 -3.78 0.06
CA SER A 45 13.81 -3.54 0.56
C SER A 45 14.70 -4.78 0.46
N ILE A 46 14.14 -5.98 0.68
CA ILE A 46 14.84 -7.25 0.48
C ILE A 46 15.13 -7.46 -1.01
N LEU A 47 14.15 -7.23 -1.88
CA LEU A 47 14.30 -7.40 -3.33
C LEU A 47 15.32 -6.44 -3.94
N SER A 48 15.42 -5.21 -3.41
CA SER A 48 16.45 -4.26 -3.85
C SER A 48 17.85 -4.59 -3.33
N GLY A 49 18.01 -5.59 -2.45
CA GLY A 49 19.27 -5.91 -1.80
C GLY A 49 19.76 -4.81 -0.86
N ALA A 50 18.85 -4.04 -0.26
CA ALA A 50 19.24 -2.97 0.66
C ALA A 50 19.72 -3.54 1.99
N ASP A 51 20.89 -3.11 2.46
CA ASP A 51 21.42 -3.53 3.77
C ASP A 51 20.61 -2.95 4.93
N GLN A 52 20.01 -1.76 4.72
CA GLN A 52 19.28 -1.04 5.74
C GLN A 52 18.03 -0.36 5.15
N MET A 53 16.92 -0.46 5.88
CA MET A 53 15.69 0.28 5.64
C MET A 53 15.44 1.28 6.78
N LYS A 54 14.97 2.47 6.43
CA LYS A 54 14.68 3.55 7.38
C LYS A 54 13.19 3.83 7.42
N VAL A 55 12.60 3.78 8.61
CA VAL A 55 11.18 4.03 8.85
C VAL A 55 11.03 5.33 9.63
N GLY A 56 10.52 6.36 8.97
CA GLY A 56 10.12 7.61 9.62
C GLY A 56 8.72 7.51 10.24
N PHE A 57 8.54 8.13 11.40
CA PHE A 57 7.29 8.27 12.12
C PHE A 57 6.83 9.72 11.99
N VAL A 58 5.75 9.94 11.25
CA VAL A 58 5.19 11.26 10.97
C VAL A 58 3.82 11.36 11.63
N SER A 59 3.58 12.40 12.42
CA SER A 59 2.30 12.62 13.07
C SER A 59 1.74 13.98 12.65
N ARG A 60 0.42 14.10 12.55
CA ARG A 60 -0.22 15.40 12.35
C ARG A 60 0.15 16.36 13.49
N THR A 61 0.26 17.65 13.18
CA THR A 61 0.48 18.68 14.22
C THR A 61 -0.79 18.86 15.04
N ASN A 62 -1.95 18.90 14.36
CA ASN A 62 -3.28 18.89 14.96
C ASN A 62 -4.11 17.77 14.33
N ARG A 63 -4.86 17.01 15.13
CA ARG A 63 -5.63 15.83 14.68
C ARG A 63 -6.64 16.18 13.59
N THR A 64 -7.21 17.38 13.66
CA THR A 64 -8.22 17.89 12.72
C THR A 64 -7.64 18.43 11.41
N ASN A 65 -6.35 18.78 11.37
CA ASN A 65 -5.71 19.31 10.17
C ASN A 65 -4.88 18.21 9.47
N ALA A 66 -5.29 17.85 8.25
CA ALA A 66 -4.62 16.83 7.45
C ALA A 66 -3.45 17.36 6.60
N TYR A 67 -3.12 18.65 6.64
CA TYR A 67 -2.06 19.25 5.83
C TYR A 67 -0.76 19.44 6.63
N ASP A 68 -0.85 19.71 7.93
CA ASP A 68 0.32 19.98 8.78
C ASP A 68 0.82 18.73 9.52
N HIS A 69 2.09 18.39 9.29
CA HIS A 69 2.72 17.20 9.86
C HIS A 69 4.09 17.50 10.44
N ALA A 70 4.47 16.72 11.46
CA ALA A 70 5.80 16.76 12.07
C ALA A 70 6.43 15.36 12.10
N ILE A 71 7.74 15.30 11.84
CA ILE A 71 8.53 14.08 12.01
C ILE A 71 8.82 13.92 13.50
N ILE A 72 8.36 12.80 14.07
CA ILE A 72 8.47 12.48 15.49
C ILE A 72 9.71 11.63 15.76
N GLY A 73 10.13 10.84 14.79
CA GLY A 73 11.33 10.04 14.91
C GLY A 73 11.61 9.22 13.67
N THR A 74 12.77 8.58 13.67
CA THR A 74 13.20 7.67 12.62
C THR A 74 13.82 6.44 13.25
N GLN A 75 13.49 5.26 12.72
CA GLN A 75 14.06 3.99 13.14
C GLN A 75 14.69 3.28 11.95
N PHE A 76 15.70 2.47 12.23
CA PHE A 76 16.56 1.87 11.22
C PHE A 76 16.58 0.36 11.44
N TYR A 77 16.41 -0.40 10.38
CA TYR A 77 16.30 -1.85 10.43
C TYR A 77 17.13 -2.48 9.33
N ARG A 78 17.66 -3.67 9.57
CA ARG A 78 18.01 -4.57 8.47
C ARG A 78 16.71 -5.19 7.96
N PRO A 79 16.43 -5.21 6.64
CA PRO A 79 15.16 -5.69 6.12
C PRO A 79 14.83 -7.13 6.54
N VAL A 80 15.83 -8.01 6.62
CA VAL A 80 15.66 -9.41 7.03
C VAL A 80 15.18 -9.52 8.48
N ASP A 81 15.72 -8.70 9.39
CA ASP A 81 15.31 -8.69 10.80
C ASP A 81 13.86 -8.21 10.95
N LEU A 82 13.46 -7.18 10.19
CA LEU A 82 12.09 -6.67 10.21
C LEU A 82 11.10 -7.67 9.59
N ALA A 83 11.51 -8.46 8.59
CA ALA A 83 10.70 -9.55 8.05
C ALA A 83 10.38 -10.60 9.13
N MET A 84 11.37 -10.97 9.95
CA MET A 84 11.15 -11.88 11.08
C MET A 84 10.17 -11.31 12.11
N GLN A 85 10.31 -10.02 12.45
CA GLN A 85 9.41 -9.35 13.41
C GLN A 85 7.96 -9.22 12.91
N THR A 86 7.75 -9.22 11.60
CA THR A 86 6.43 -9.12 10.97
C THR A 86 5.82 -10.48 10.61
N ALA A 87 6.42 -11.58 11.10
CA ALA A 87 6.04 -12.97 10.77
C ALA A 87 6.05 -13.26 9.26
N MET A 88 6.91 -12.58 8.51
CA MET A 88 7.06 -12.74 7.07
C MET A 88 8.25 -13.66 6.76
N SER A 89 7.97 -14.83 6.18
CA SER A 89 8.99 -15.75 5.71
C SER A 89 9.34 -15.48 4.25
N VAL A 90 10.61 -15.23 3.96
CA VAL A 90 11.12 -15.02 2.59
C VAL A 90 10.88 -16.26 1.72
N GLN A 91 11.01 -17.45 2.30
CA GLN A 91 10.73 -18.70 1.61
C GLN A 91 9.25 -18.81 1.23
N ASN A 92 8.36 -18.39 2.12
CA ASN A 92 6.91 -18.39 1.84
C ASN A 92 6.57 -17.38 0.72
N ILE A 93 7.19 -16.20 0.71
CA ILE A 93 7.00 -15.21 -0.37
C ILE A 93 7.36 -15.82 -1.73
N TRP A 94 8.55 -16.38 -1.86
CA TRP A 94 8.98 -17.02 -3.12
C TRP A 94 8.14 -18.24 -3.49
N GLY A 95 7.69 -19.02 -2.51
CA GLY A 95 6.78 -20.14 -2.72
C GLY A 95 5.44 -19.71 -3.35
N ILE A 96 4.84 -18.65 -2.83
CA ILE A 96 3.59 -18.09 -3.38
C ILE A 96 3.80 -17.56 -4.80
N ILE A 97 4.91 -16.85 -5.06
CA ILE A 97 5.24 -16.34 -6.40
C ILE A 97 5.44 -17.49 -7.38
N LYS A 98 6.19 -18.54 -7.01
CA LYS A 98 6.39 -19.72 -7.85
C LYS A 98 5.07 -20.39 -8.20
N MET A 99 4.20 -20.59 -7.21
CA MET A 99 2.86 -21.14 -7.42
C MET A 99 2.04 -20.28 -8.40
N LEU A 100 2.08 -18.94 -8.26
CA LEU A 100 1.38 -18.03 -9.17
C LEU A 100 1.93 -18.16 -10.62
N VAL A 101 3.25 -18.20 -10.79
CA VAL A 101 3.90 -18.37 -12.10
C VAL A 101 3.49 -19.69 -12.74
N ASP A 102 3.45 -20.79 -11.98
CA ASP A 102 3.04 -22.10 -12.49
C ASP A 102 1.59 -22.11 -12.97
N ILE A 103 0.68 -21.46 -12.23
CA ILE A 103 -0.72 -21.32 -12.63
C ILE A 103 -0.84 -20.48 -13.92
N MET A 104 -0.05 -19.42 -14.05
CA MET A 104 -0.09 -18.53 -15.21
C MET A 104 0.54 -19.18 -16.45
N MET A 105 1.62 -19.95 -16.31
CA MET A 105 2.27 -20.69 -17.41
C MET A 105 1.39 -21.81 -17.97
N ALA A 106 0.47 -22.35 -17.17
CA ALA A 106 -0.51 -23.36 -17.61
C ALA A 106 -1.73 -22.75 -18.33
N LYS A 107 -1.92 -21.43 -18.29
CA LYS A 107 -3.03 -20.74 -18.94
C LYS A 107 -2.68 -20.40 -20.39
N PRO A 108 -3.68 -20.30 -21.28
CA PRO A 108 -3.45 -19.84 -22.65
C PRO A 108 -2.95 -18.40 -22.66
N GLU A 109 -2.38 -17.99 -23.79
CA GLU A 109 -1.97 -16.60 -24.00
C GLU A 109 -3.19 -15.66 -23.93
N GLY A 110 -3.05 -14.55 -23.21
CA GLY A 110 -4.12 -13.58 -23.03
C GLY A 110 -3.86 -12.57 -21.91
N LYS A 111 -4.79 -11.63 -21.73
CA LYS A 111 -4.75 -10.66 -20.63
C LYS A 111 -5.52 -11.21 -19.42
N TYR A 112 -4.94 -11.03 -18.23
CA TYR A 112 -5.48 -11.54 -16.98
C TYR A 112 -5.43 -10.50 -15.86
N VAL A 113 -6.38 -10.59 -14.92
CA VAL A 113 -6.43 -9.75 -13.71
C VAL A 113 -6.38 -10.63 -12.48
N LEU A 114 -5.41 -10.36 -11.60
CA LEU A 114 -5.34 -10.92 -10.26
C LEU A 114 -6.04 -9.96 -9.29
N MET A 115 -7.20 -10.34 -8.76
CA MET A 115 -7.98 -9.52 -7.85
C MET A 115 -8.16 -10.23 -6.49
N ARG A 116 -7.87 -9.51 -5.41
CA ARG A 116 -8.25 -9.91 -4.06
C ARG A 116 -9.72 -9.55 -3.82
N ASP A 117 -10.49 -10.51 -3.31
CA ASP A 117 -11.88 -10.26 -2.93
C ASP A 117 -11.93 -9.22 -1.77
N PRO A 118 -12.79 -8.18 -1.85
CA PRO A 118 -12.87 -7.14 -0.82
C PRO A 118 -13.34 -7.66 0.55
N ASN A 119 -14.20 -8.69 0.56
CA ASN A 119 -14.90 -9.17 1.75
C ASN A 119 -14.40 -10.54 2.21
N ARG A 120 -13.77 -11.32 1.32
CA ARG A 120 -13.27 -12.66 1.60
C ARG A 120 -11.75 -12.72 1.46
N PRO A 121 -11.05 -13.53 2.26
CA PRO A 121 -9.60 -13.69 2.17
C PRO A 121 -9.22 -14.63 1.01
N VAL A 122 -9.66 -14.31 -0.22
CA VAL A 122 -9.38 -15.10 -1.43
C VAL A 122 -8.88 -14.19 -2.55
N VAL A 123 -8.01 -14.75 -3.39
CA VAL A 123 -7.50 -14.09 -4.59
C VAL A 123 -7.97 -14.88 -5.81
N ARG A 124 -8.48 -14.20 -6.82
CA ARG A 124 -9.01 -14.80 -8.05
C ARG A 124 -8.29 -14.27 -9.27
N ILE A 125 -8.17 -15.12 -10.28
CA ILE A 125 -7.61 -14.78 -11.59
C ILE A 125 -8.76 -14.74 -12.59
N TYR A 126 -8.93 -13.61 -13.25
CA TYR A 126 -9.93 -13.39 -14.29
C TYR A 126 -9.24 -13.26 -15.65
N THR A 127 -9.78 -13.89 -16.68
CA THR A 127 -9.41 -13.57 -18.07
C THR A 127 -10.18 -12.32 -18.46
N VAL A 128 -9.52 -11.38 -19.13
CA VAL A 128 -10.16 -10.17 -19.64
C VAL A 128 -9.93 -10.04 -21.14
N PRO A 129 -10.86 -9.40 -21.89
CA PRO A 129 -10.65 -9.09 -23.30
C PRO A 129 -9.32 -8.36 -23.54
N PRO A 130 -8.68 -8.53 -24.70
CA PRO A 130 -7.45 -7.81 -25.04
C PRO A 130 -7.61 -6.30 -24.86
N ASN A 131 -8.73 -5.70 -25.27
CA ASN A 131 -8.88 -4.24 -25.26
C ASN A 131 -9.29 -3.67 -23.89
N THR A 132 -9.20 -4.44 -22.79
CA THR A 132 -9.73 -4.01 -21.46
C THR A 132 -9.01 -2.83 -20.83
N PHE A 133 -7.74 -2.61 -21.18
CA PHE A 133 -6.88 -1.57 -20.60
C PHE A 133 -6.34 -0.60 -21.65
N GLU A 134 -6.91 -0.65 -22.85
CA GLU A 134 -6.63 0.33 -23.89
C GLU A 134 -7.64 1.45 -23.69
N ASP A 135 -7.14 2.66 -23.42
CA ASP A 135 -7.98 3.84 -23.33
C ASP A 135 -8.63 4.05 -24.71
N ASP A 136 -9.96 4.14 -24.75
CA ASP A 136 -10.66 4.60 -25.94
C ASP A 136 -10.36 6.10 -26.03
N ASP A 137 -9.24 6.45 -26.66
CA ASP A 137 -8.87 7.81 -27.08
C ASP A 137 -9.86 8.28 -28.16
N GLY A 138 -11.15 8.34 -27.80
CA GLY A 138 -12.25 8.80 -28.62
C GLY A 138 -12.71 10.15 -28.10
N ASP A 139 -12.23 11.19 -28.77
CA ASP A 139 -12.74 12.57 -28.74
C ASP A 139 -14.25 12.64 -28.43
N ASP A 140 -14.59 13.19 -27.28
CA ASP A 140 -15.89 13.84 -27.07
C ASP A 140 -15.65 15.35 -26.97
N ASP A 141 -15.04 15.91 -28.02
CA ASP A 141 -15.25 17.32 -28.40
C ASP A 141 -16.67 17.44 -28.97
N SER A 142 -17.67 17.27 -28.10
CA SER A 142 -18.99 17.82 -28.36
C SER A 142 -18.96 19.29 -27.97
N GLU A 143 -18.48 20.12 -28.90
CA GLU A 143 -18.72 21.56 -28.89
C GLU A 143 -20.24 21.78 -28.78
N GLU A 144 -20.71 22.19 -27.59
CA GLU A 144 -22.05 22.76 -27.44
C GLU A 144 -22.09 24.08 -28.23
N GLU A 145 -22.53 23.98 -29.49
CA GLU A 145 -22.92 25.11 -30.31
C GLU A 145 -24.11 25.81 -29.63
N ALA A 146 -23.82 26.87 -28.87
CA ALA A 146 -24.82 27.74 -28.30
C ALA A 146 -25.67 28.35 -29.43
N PRO A 147 -27.00 28.18 -29.46
CA PRO A 147 -27.80 28.78 -30.52
C PRO A 147 -27.76 30.30 -30.38
N ALA A 148 -27.28 30.93 -31.44
CA ALA A 148 -27.29 32.38 -31.62
C ALA A 148 -28.70 32.93 -31.40
N ALA A 149 -28.81 33.89 -30.48
CA ALA A 149 -30.00 34.70 -30.33
C ALA A 149 -30.23 35.51 -31.62
N ALA A 150 -31.13 35.02 -32.48
CA ALA A 150 -31.79 35.81 -33.50
C ALA A 150 -33.09 36.35 -32.90
N GLY A 151 -33.17 37.68 -32.76
CA GLY A 151 -34.19 38.35 -31.99
C GLY A 151 -35.57 38.49 -32.62
N GLN A 152 -36.47 39.05 -31.82
CA GLN A 152 -37.43 40.10 -32.16
C GLN A 152 -37.78 40.87 -30.90
#